data_AF-A0A929WB81-F1
#
_entry.id   AF-A0A929WB81-F1
#
_cell.length_a   1.000
_cell.length_b   1.000
_cell.length_c   1.000
_cell.angle_alpha   90.00
_cell.angle_beta   90.00
_cell.angle_gamma   90.00
#
_symmetry.space_group_name_H-M   'P 1'
#
loop_
_entity.id
_entity.type
_entity.pdbx_description
1 polymer ?
#
loop_
_entity_poly.entity_id
_entity_poly.type
_entity_poly.pdbx_seq_one_letter_code
_entity_poly.pdbx_strand_id
1 'polypeptide(L)' 'MISLEDFFRNATSSSFRLSPDGRHLAYLAPYRDRMNLFVRSIAPDGALGTPLRLTGETERSLGGHLWADNDRLVYAKD' A
#
# COMPACT_ATOMS: atom_id res chain seq x y z
N MET A 1 -14.15 -24.32 -7.37
CA MET A 1 -15.14 -23.30 -6.98
C MET A 1 -14.48 -22.41 -5.94
N ILE A 2 -14.43 -21.09 -6.13
CA ILE A 2 -13.97 -20.14 -5.11
C ILE A 2 -15.12 -19.87 -4.13
N SER A 3 -14.83 -19.71 -2.84
CA SER A 3 -15.87 -19.37 -1.86
C SER A 3 -16.40 -17.95 -2.10
N LEU A 4 -17.66 -17.68 -1.74
CA LEU A 4 -18.23 -16.33 -1.82
C LEU A 4 -17.44 -15.34 -0.95
N GLU A 5 -16.96 -15.82 0.20
CA GLU A 5 -16.11 -15.08 1.14
C GLU A 5 -14.79 -14.67 0.50
N ASP A 6 -14.13 -15.58 -0.23
CA ASP A 6 -12.88 -15.30 -0.93
C ASP A 6 -13.07 -14.37 -2.13
N PHE A 7 -14.24 -14.40 -2.77
CA PHE A 7 -14.58 -13.48 -3.85
C PHE A 7 -14.68 -12.03 -3.36
N PHE A 8 -15.26 -11.80 -2.18
CA PHE A 8 -15.45 -10.46 -1.61
C PHE A 8 -14.34 -10.01 -0.66
N ARG A 9 -13.32 -10.84 -0.42
CA ARG A 9 -12.16 -10.47 0.40
C ARG A 9 -11.38 -9.32 -0.24
N ASN A 10 -10.77 -8.47 0.61
CA ASN A 10 -9.80 -7.48 0.14
C ASN A 10 -8.66 -8.13 -0.65
N ALA A 11 -8.19 -7.42 -1.68
CA ALA A 11 -6.98 -7.80 -2.39
C ALA A 11 -5.78 -7.87 -1.42
N THR A 12 -4.88 -8.83 -1.62
CA THR A 12 -3.65 -8.96 -0.83
C THR A 12 -2.80 -7.69 -0.91
N SER A 13 -2.88 -6.96 -2.03
CA SER A 13 -2.33 -5.62 -2.22
C SER A 13 -2.92 -4.95 -3.46
N SER A 14 -2.89 -3.61 -3.54
CA SER A 14 -3.36 -2.84 -4.70
C SER A 14 -2.66 -1.48 -4.81
N SER A 15 -2.95 -0.74 -5.88
CA SER A 15 -2.59 0.68 -6.04
C SER A 15 -1.10 0.98 -5.97
N PHE A 16 -0.25 0.13 -6.55
CA PHE A 16 1.19 0.30 -6.53
C PHE A 16 1.65 1.60 -7.22
N ARG A 17 2.59 2.32 -6.59
CA ARG A 17 3.28 3.49 -7.18
C ARG A 17 4.74 3.55 -6.76
N LEU A 18 5.62 3.75 -7.73
CA LEU A 18 7.00 4.12 -7.48
C LEU A 18 7.09 5.59 -7.04
N SER A 19 8.01 5.86 -6.12
CA SER A 19 8.50 7.21 -5.83
C SER A 19 9.17 7.80 -7.08
N PRO A 20 9.27 9.14 -7.19
CA PRO A 20 9.86 9.76 -8.38
C PRO A 20 11.30 9.34 -8.66
N ASP A 21 12.10 9.06 -7.63
CA ASP A 21 13.47 8.54 -7.74
C ASP A 21 13.55 7.01 -7.92
N GLY A 22 12.42 6.30 -7.85
CA GLY A 22 12.35 4.85 -7.99
C GLY A 22 12.90 4.04 -6.82
N ARG A 23 13.27 4.66 -5.68
CA ARG A 23 13.87 3.94 -4.55
C ARG A 23 12.86 3.35 -3.57
N HIS A 24 11.60 3.74 -3.71
CA HIS A 24 10.50 3.32 -2.85
C HIS A 24 9.27 2.91 -3.66
N LEU A 25 8.63 1.82 -3.24
CA LEU A 25 7.35 1.32 -3.75
C LEU A 25 6.27 1.52 -2.69
N ALA A 26 5.32 2.42 -2.95
CA ALA A 26 4.11 2.59 -2.14
C ALA A 26 2.96 1.72 -2.68
N TYR A 27 2.13 1.20 -1.80
CA TYR A 27 0.96 0.40 -2.16
C TYR A 27 -0.04 0.32 -1.00
N LEU A 28 -1.26 -0.10 -1.30
CA LEU A 28 -2.27 -0.39 -0.30
C LEU A 28 -2.28 -1.90 0.01
N ALA A 29 -2.35 -2.27 1.29
CA ALA A 29 -2.54 -3.66 1.71
C ALA A 29 -3.38 -3.77 2.99
N PRO A 30 -3.97 -4.93 3.30
CA PRO A 30 -4.84 -5.09 4.45
C PRO A 30 -4.09 -4.96 5.80
N TYR A 31 -4.70 -4.25 6.73
CA TYR A 31 -4.46 -4.34 8.16
C TYR A 31 -5.81 -4.32 8.87
N ARG A 32 -6.12 -5.37 9.65
CA ARG A 32 -7.43 -5.54 10.32
C ARG A 32 -8.61 -5.30 9.36
N ASP A 33 -8.59 -5.99 8.21
CA ASP A 33 -9.62 -5.92 7.17
C ASP A 33 -9.86 -4.53 6.55
N ARG A 34 -8.91 -3.58 6.71
CA ARG A 34 -8.90 -2.28 6.05
C ARG A 34 -7.63 -2.04 5.28
N MET A 35 -7.76 -1.43 4.10
CA MET A 35 -6.62 -1.10 3.26
C MET A 35 -5.85 0.07 3.85
N ASN A 36 -4.57 -0.16 4.12
CA ASN A 36 -3.63 0.77 4.71
C ASN A 36 -2.46 1.02 3.76
N LEU A 37 -1.76 2.13 3.95
CA LEU A 37 -0.60 2.50 3.15
C LEU A 37 0.66 1.81 3.67
N PHE A 38 1.37 1.17 2.76
CA PHE A 38 2.67 0.53 3.00
C PHE A 38 3.70 1.06 2.02
N VAL A 39 4.97 1.01 2.42
CA VAL A 39 6.13 1.32 1.59
C VAL A 39 7.17 0.22 1.71
N ARG A 40 7.84 -0.11 0.61
CA ARG A 40 9.06 -0.94 0.57
C ARG A 40 10.19 -0.14 -0.06
N SER A 41 11.41 -0.26 0.47
CA SER A 41 12.60 0.19 -0.25
C SER A 41 12.89 -0.75 -1.43
N ILE A 42 13.53 -0.20 -2.46
CA ILE A 42 14.01 -0.93 -3.63
C ILE A 42 15.53 -0.81 -3.63
N ALA A 43 16.21 -1.94 -3.51
CA ALA A 43 17.67 -2.00 -3.63
C ALA A 43 18.12 -1.78 -5.08
N PRO A 44 19.40 -1.44 -5.34
CA PRO A 44 19.88 -1.20 -6.71
C PRO A 44 19.71 -2.38 -7.69
N ASP A 45 19.63 -3.61 -7.18
CA ASP A 45 19.37 -4.83 -7.95
C ASP A 45 17.87 -5.12 -8.16
N GLY A 46 16.99 -4.22 -7.70
CA GLY A 46 15.54 -4.36 -7.76
C GLY A 46 14.94 -5.17 -6.60
N ALA A 47 15.74 -5.69 -5.67
CA ALA A 47 15.22 -6.43 -4.53
C ALA A 47 14.38 -5.51 -3.62
N LEU A 48 13.18 -5.97 -3.26
CA LEU A 48 12.27 -5.22 -2.40
C LEU A 48 12.56 -5.52 -0.93
N GLY A 49 12.82 -4.47 -0.15
CA GLY A 49 13.03 -4.56 1.29
C GLY A 49 11.78 -4.96 2.08
N THR A 50 11.90 -5.00 3.40
CA THR A 50 10.78 -5.30 4.31
C THR A 50 9.68 -4.23 4.20
N PRO A 51 8.40 -4.61 4.07
CA PRO A 51 7.30 -3.66 4.12
C PRO A 51 7.25 -2.87 5.44
N LEU A 52 7.14 -1.55 5.32
CA LEU A 52 6.80 -0.66 6.41
C LEU A 52 5.36 -0.18 6.24
N ARG A 53 4.53 -0.38 7.26
CA ARG A 53 3.17 0.16 7.28
C ARG A 53 3.19 1.60 7.80
N LEU A 54 2.67 2.54 7.02
CA LEU A 54 2.65 3.95 7.36
C LEU A 54 1.36 4.39 8.07
N THR A 55 0.24 3.68 7.87
CA THR A 55 -1.05 4.00 8.49
C THR A 55 -1.60 2.84 9.33
N GLY A 56 -2.59 3.11 10.18
CA GLY A 56 -3.17 2.12 11.10
C GLY A 56 -4.69 2.12 11.12
N GLU A 57 -5.32 2.44 9.99
CA GLU A 57 -6.77 2.53 9.86
C GLU A 57 -7.45 1.18 10.11
N THR A 58 -8.47 1.19 10.96
CA THR A 58 -9.29 0.01 11.29
C THR A 58 -10.79 0.22 11.05
N GLU A 59 -11.21 1.46 10.83
CA GLU A 59 -12.62 1.80 10.61
C GLU A 59 -12.96 1.79 9.12
N ARG A 60 -12.15 2.44 8.29
CA ARG A 60 -12.31 2.50 6.83
C ARG A 60 -11.00 2.28 6.08
N SER A 61 -11.12 1.79 4.85
CA SER A 61 -10.01 1.60 3.94
C SER A 61 -9.61 2.94 3.33
N LEU A 62 -8.31 3.19 3.16
CA LEU A 62 -7.84 4.36 2.44
C LEU A 62 -8.33 4.34 0.98
N GLY A 63 -8.85 5.47 0.51
CA GLY A 63 -9.38 5.61 -0.85
C GLY A 63 -8.31 5.73 -1.94
N GLY A 64 -7.07 6.06 -1.55
CA GLY A 64 -5.95 6.20 -2.47
C GLY A 64 -4.77 6.95 -1.86
N HIS A 65 -3.66 6.96 -2.57
CA HIS A 65 -2.45 7.70 -2.20
C HIS A 65 -1.67 8.15 -3.45
N LEU A 66 -0.76 9.10 -3.28
CA LEU A 66 0.20 9.57 -4.29
C LEU A 66 1.48 10.08 -3.62
N TRP A 67 2.60 10.01 -4.35
CA TRP A 67 3.86 10.65 -3.95
C TRP A 67 3.79 12.14 -4.22
N ALA A 68 4.10 12.96 -3.22
CA ALA A 68 4.27 14.40 -3.38
C ALA A 68 5.72 14.76 -3.79
N ASP A 69 6.68 14.00 -3.27
CA ASP A 69 8.11 14.07 -3.60
C ASP A 69 8.76 12.69 -3.31
N ASN A 70 10.09 12.61 -3.20
CA ASN A 70 10.80 11.34 -2.94
C ASN A 70 10.56 10.77 -1.53
N ASP A 71 10.18 11.63 -0.57
CA ASP A 71 10.12 11.29 0.85
C ASP A 71 8.71 11.41 1.43
N ARG A 72 7.77 12.02 0.70
CA ARG A 72 6.42 12.32 1.17
C ARG A 72 5.32 11.69 0.33
N LEU A 73 4.36 11.12 1.04
CA LEU A 73 3.12 10.58 0.50
C LEU A 73 1.92 11.38 1.02
N VAL A 74 0.94 11.56 0.15
CA VAL A 74 -0.39 12.07 0.51
C VAL A 74 -1.39 10.94 0.29
N TYR A 75 -2.35 10.81 1.19
CA TYR A 75 -3.41 9.80 1.08
C TYR A 75 -4.78 10.41 1.38
N ALA A 76 -5.81 9.81 0.76
CA ALA A 76 -7.19 10.21 0.99
C ALA A 76 -7.78 9.44 2.17
N LYS A 77 -8.29 10.19 3.14
CA LYS A 77 -9.01 9.70 4.32
C LYS A 77 -10.22 10.61 4.53
N ASP A 78 -11.36 9.99 4.82
CA ASP A 78 -12.61 10.64 5.21
C ASP A 78 -12.75 10.74 6.73
#